data_AF-A0A7S0D3L1-F1
#
_entry.id   AF-A0A7S0D3L1-F1
#
_cell.length_a   1.000
_cell.length_b   1.000
_cell.length_c   1.000
_cell.angle_alpha   90.00
_cell.angle_beta   90.00
_cell.angle_gamma   90.00
#
_symmetry.space_group_name_H-M   'P 1'
#
loop_
_entity.id
_entity.type
_entity.pdbx_description
1 polymer ?
#
loop_
_entity_poly.entity_id
_entity_poly.type
_entity_poly.pdbx_seq_one_letter_code
_entity_poly.pdbx_strand_id
1 'polypeptide(L)'
;RRDRAAQGRAVAALYTSHDPVERLAADEWLQHFLRSDHAWPLSIELLRDATDLTSLEALFCARALHVLLRKSVVKASRTQKSHAVLGENDWVAMRDALLALAWSFSAKVFVGTAGGSVEAPPRSVLTQVSLAISALACKMDNWDAGSVAVDIVRHFTNDGSNQTGQTTT
;
A
#
# COMPACT_ATOMS: atom_id res chain seq x y z
N ARG A 1 -10.35 9.73 -10.00
CA ARG A 1 -10.26 11.20 -9.74
C ARG A 1 -11.17 11.69 -8.61
N ARG A 2 -12.49 11.43 -8.63
CA ARG A 2 -13.37 11.83 -7.50
C ARG A 2 -13.01 11.13 -6.19
N ASP A 3 -12.73 9.84 -6.22
CA ASP A 3 -12.42 9.05 -5.01
C ASP A 3 -11.05 9.41 -4.40
N ARG A 4 -10.04 9.72 -5.22
CA ARG A 4 -8.74 10.25 -4.75
C ARG A 4 -8.93 11.54 -3.95
N ALA A 5 -9.64 12.52 -4.51
CA ALA A 5 -9.86 13.79 -3.84
C ALA A 5 -10.69 13.63 -2.56
N ALA A 6 -11.69 12.73 -2.56
CA ALA A 6 -12.48 12.43 -1.38
C ALA A 6 -11.65 11.73 -0.29
N GLN A 7 -10.81 10.77 -0.68
CA GLN A 7 -9.89 10.07 0.22
C GLN A 7 -8.90 11.05 0.86
N GLY A 8 -8.26 11.92 0.09
CA GLY A 8 -7.31 12.90 0.61
C GLY A 8 -7.96 13.85 1.62
N ARG A 9 -9.16 14.36 1.33
CA ARG A 9 -9.92 15.20 2.27
C ARG A 9 -10.29 14.44 3.54
N ALA A 10 -10.75 13.19 3.43
CA ALA A 10 -11.12 12.40 4.60
C ALA A 10 -9.90 12.04 5.47
N VAL A 11 -8.77 11.71 4.86
CA VAL A 11 -7.51 11.48 5.60
C VAL A 11 -7.08 12.76 6.32
N ALA A 12 -7.06 13.90 5.63
CA ALA A 12 -6.72 15.18 6.25
C ALA A 12 -7.67 15.50 7.42
N ALA A 13 -8.98 15.45 7.19
CA ALA A 13 -9.98 15.72 8.21
C ALA A 13 -9.82 14.83 9.46
N LEU A 14 -9.60 13.52 9.27
CA LEU A 14 -9.42 12.57 10.38
C LEU A 14 -8.22 12.91 11.27
N TYR A 15 -7.11 13.34 10.67
CA TYR A 15 -5.85 13.57 11.39
C TYR A 15 -5.61 15.01 11.82
N THR A 16 -6.25 16.00 11.19
CA THR A 16 -5.96 17.44 11.44
C THR A 16 -7.17 18.25 11.88
N SER A 17 -8.41 17.79 11.70
CA SER A 17 -9.58 18.55 12.13
C SER A 17 -9.72 18.54 13.67
N HIS A 18 -10.12 19.69 14.21
CA HIS A 18 -10.44 19.84 15.62
C HIS A 18 -11.94 19.60 15.90
N ASP A 19 -12.77 19.52 14.85
CA ASP A 19 -14.19 19.23 14.96
C ASP A 19 -14.40 17.71 15.10
N PRO A 20 -14.96 17.22 16.23
CA PRO A 20 -15.24 15.80 16.41
C PRO A 20 -16.26 15.25 15.40
N VAL A 21 -17.21 16.06 14.92
CA VAL A 21 -18.23 15.64 13.95
C VAL A 21 -17.58 15.41 12.58
N GLU A 22 -16.70 16.31 12.15
CA GLU A 22 -15.97 16.19 10.90
C GLU A 22 -15.03 14.96 10.91
N ARG A 23 -14.32 14.72 12.02
CA ARG A 23 -13.47 13.53 12.18
C ARG A 23 -14.27 12.22 12.12
N LEU A 24 -15.45 12.20 12.75
CA LEU A 24 -16.31 11.01 12.73
C LEU A 24 -16.82 10.71 11.31
N ALA A 25 -17.30 11.73 10.60
CA ALA A 25 -17.74 11.60 9.21
C ALA A 25 -16.60 11.13 8.28
N ALA A 26 -15.39 11.64 8.52
CA ALA A 26 -14.19 11.20 7.79
C ALA A 26 -13.83 9.73 8.07
N ASP A 27 -13.86 9.31 9.34
CA ASP A 27 -13.61 7.89 9.71
C ASP A 27 -14.65 6.96 9.07
N GLU A 28 -15.94 7.30 9.16
CA GLU A 28 -17.03 6.53 8.55
C GLU A 28 -16.84 6.38 7.04
N TRP A 29 -16.48 7.48 6.36
CA TRP A 29 -16.21 7.46 4.93
C TRP A 29 -15.00 6.56 4.59
N LEU A 30 -13.89 6.68 5.33
CA LEU A 30 -12.68 5.87 5.11
C LEU A 30 -12.95 4.39 5.37
N GLN A 31 -13.71 4.06 6.41
CA GLN A 31 -14.15 2.69 6.66
C GLN A 31 -15.05 2.16 5.54
N HIS A 32 -15.93 2.99 4.99
CA HIS A 32 -16.77 2.61 3.84
C HIS A 32 -15.91 2.38 2.60
N PHE A 33 -14.98 3.30 2.31
CA PHE A 33 -14.01 3.17 1.22
C PHE A 33 -13.25 1.85 1.30
N LEU A 34 -12.74 1.45 2.47
CA LEU A 34 -12.03 0.18 2.69
C LEU A 34 -12.88 -1.09 2.45
N ARG A 35 -14.20 -0.97 2.25
CA ARG A 35 -15.08 -2.08 1.87
C ARG A 35 -15.42 -2.08 0.37
N SER A 36 -15.00 -1.04 -0.36
CA SER A 36 -15.23 -0.91 -1.79
C SER A 36 -14.20 -1.69 -2.62
N ASP A 37 -14.60 -2.10 -3.81
CA ASP A 37 -13.72 -2.80 -4.76
C ASP A 37 -12.62 -1.87 -5.31
N HIS A 38 -12.76 -0.54 -5.18
CA HIS A 38 -11.79 0.46 -5.64
C HIS A 38 -10.68 0.75 -4.64
N ALA A 39 -10.83 0.35 -3.38
CA ALA A 39 -9.86 0.67 -2.34
C ALA A 39 -8.46 0.16 -2.67
N TRP A 40 -8.41 -1.03 -3.26
CA TRP A 40 -7.18 -1.71 -3.60
C TRP A 40 -6.42 -1.09 -4.77
N PRO A 41 -7.01 -1.00 -5.98
CA PRO A 41 -6.32 -0.43 -7.13
C PRO A 41 -5.93 1.02 -6.87
N LEU A 42 -6.79 1.80 -6.19
CA LEU A 42 -6.46 3.18 -5.85
C LEU A 42 -5.29 3.26 -4.86
N SER A 43 -5.24 2.43 -3.82
CA SER A 43 -4.12 2.45 -2.87
C SER A 43 -2.78 2.09 -3.52
N ILE A 44 -2.77 1.14 -4.45
CA ILE A 44 -1.55 0.77 -5.22
C ILE A 44 -1.14 1.91 -6.16
N GLU A 45 -2.08 2.46 -6.93
CA GLU A 45 -1.83 3.58 -7.86
C GLU A 45 -1.17 4.76 -7.14
N LEU A 46 -1.75 5.14 -5.99
CA LEU A 46 -1.29 6.27 -5.18
C LEU A 46 0.08 6.02 -4.55
N LEU A 47 0.35 4.82 -4.06
CA LEU A 47 1.67 4.51 -3.50
C LEU A 47 2.76 4.41 -4.58
N ARG A 48 2.39 4.07 -5.81
CA ARG A 48 3.31 3.98 -6.95
C ARG A 48 3.70 5.37 -7.47
N ASP A 49 2.71 6.22 -7.72
CA ASP A 49 2.89 7.61 -8.15
C ASP A 49 2.86 8.57 -6.95
N ALA A 50 3.72 8.29 -5.97
CA ALA A 50 3.75 9.00 -4.68
C ALA A 50 4.31 10.44 -4.78
N THR A 51 4.25 11.07 -5.95
CA THR A 51 4.74 12.42 -6.23
C THR A 51 3.91 13.49 -5.52
N ASP A 52 2.58 13.30 -5.49
CA ASP A 52 1.60 14.25 -4.92
C ASP A 52 0.89 13.70 -3.67
N LEU A 53 1.46 12.68 -3.01
CA LEU A 53 0.90 12.15 -1.77
C LEU A 53 1.48 12.85 -0.56
N THR A 54 0.59 13.31 0.33
CA THR A 54 1.02 13.63 1.69
C THR A 54 1.43 12.35 2.42
N SER A 55 2.32 12.46 3.39
CA SER A 55 2.77 11.31 4.17
C SER A 55 1.63 10.59 4.92
N LEU A 56 0.57 11.31 5.34
CA LEU A 56 -0.62 10.69 5.95
C LEU A 56 -1.44 9.89 4.95
N GLU A 57 -1.59 10.38 3.71
CA GLU A 57 -2.25 9.63 2.65
C GLU A 57 -1.47 8.37 2.29
N ALA A 58 -0.14 8.46 2.23
CA ALA A 58 0.72 7.31 1.93
C ALA A 58 0.60 6.25 3.03
N LEU A 59 0.66 6.67 4.29
CA LEU A 59 0.47 5.77 5.43
C LEU A 59 -0.92 5.12 5.41
N PHE A 60 -1.98 5.90 5.11
CA PHE A 60 -3.33 5.36 4.99
C PHE A 60 -3.43 4.33 3.86
N CYS A 61 -2.90 4.62 2.67
CA CYS A 61 -2.93 3.70 1.54
C CYS A 61 -2.19 2.39 1.87
N ALA A 62 -1.02 2.46 2.51
CA ALA A 62 -0.28 1.25 2.88
C ALA A 62 -1.01 0.42 3.95
N ARG A 63 -1.63 1.09 4.93
CA ARG A 63 -2.49 0.42 5.92
C ARG A 63 -3.72 -0.21 5.27
N ALA A 64 -4.32 0.47 4.29
CA ALA A 64 -5.47 -0.04 3.55
C ALA A 64 -5.14 -1.39 2.90
N LEU A 65 -3.99 -1.50 2.22
CA LEU A 65 -3.53 -2.75 1.60
C LEU A 65 -3.42 -3.89 2.63
N HIS A 66 -2.79 -3.64 3.77
CA HIS A 66 -2.66 -4.64 4.83
C HIS A 66 -4.04 -5.07 5.38
N VAL A 67 -4.96 -4.13 5.64
CA VAL A 67 -6.31 -4.42 6.13
C VAL A 67 -7.12 -5.23 5.11
N LEU A 68 -7.04 -4.86 3.83
CA LEU A 68 -7.72 -5.55 2.74
C LEU A 68 -7.20 -6.98 2.60
N LEU A 69 -5.87 -7.17 2.58
CA LEU A 69 -5.25 -8.49 2.54
C LEU A 69 -5.68 -9.37 3.70
N ARG A 70 -5.75 -8.83 4.92
CA ARG A 70 -6.24 -9.59 6.08
C ARG A 70 -7.68 -10.06 5.92
N LYS A 71 -8.53 -9.30 5.22
CA LYS A 71 -9.94 -9.64 4.96
C LYS A 71 -10.15 -10.47 3.69
N SER A 72 -9.15 -10.63 2.84
CA SER A 72 -9.26 -11.47 1.64
C SER A 72 -9.13 -12.95 1.92
N VAL A 73 -9.74 -13.77 1.07
CA VAL A 73 -9.66 -15.23 1.18
C VAL A 73 -9.38 -15.83 -0.18
N VAL A 74 -8.58 -16.90 -0.18
CA VAL A 74 -8.44 -17.78 -1.34
C VAL A 74 -9.70 -18.64 -1.39
N LYS A 75 -10.64 -18.31 -2.26
CA LYS A 75 -11.84 -19.14 -2.52
C LYS A 75 -12.28 -19.00 -3.96
N ALA A 76 -12.82 -20.08 -4.53
CA ALA A 76 -13.49 -20.05 -5.83
C ALA A 76 -14.81 -19.24 -5.82
N SER A 77 -15.38 -18.95 -4.64
CA SER A 77 -16.62 -18.18 -4.49
C SER A 77 -16.66 -17.34 -3.21
N ARG A 78 -17.33 -16.18 -3.28
CA ARG A 78 -17.44 -15.20 -2.19
C ARG A 78 -18.42 -15.71 -1.14
N THR A 79 -17.92 -16.30 -0.05
CA THR A 79 -18.79 -16.79 1.03
C THR A 79 -19.27 -15.70 1.99
N GLN A 80 -18.67 -14.50 1.97
CA GLN A 80 -19.04 -13.37 2.83
C GLN A 80 -18.89 -12.02 2.11
N LYS A 81 -19.82 -11.09 2.39
CA LYS A 81 -19.85 -9.75 1.76
C LYS A 81 -18.62 -8.90 2.10
N SER A 82 -17.88 -9.21 3.17
CA SER A 82 -16.67 -8.52 3.60
C SER A 82 -15.37 -9.01 2.94
N HIS A 83 -15.40 -10.15 2.24
CA HIS A 83 -14.19 -10.74 1.67
C HIS A 83 -14.08 -10.40 0.18
N ALA A 84 -12.92 -9.89 -0.23
CA ALA A 84 -12.55 -9.87 -1.63
C ALA A 84 -12.15 -11.29 -2.04
N VAL A 85 -12.65 -11.73 -3.20
CA VAL A 85 -12.22 -12.96 -3.86
C VAL A 85 -11.19 -12.55 -4.90
N LEU A 86 -9.99 -13.09 -4.76
CA LEU A 86 -8.88 -12.85 -5.68
C LEU A 86 -8.59 -14.15 -6.43
N GLY A 87 -8.52 -14.07 -7.76
CA GLY A 87 -8.03 -15.16 -8.59
C GLY A 87 -6.51 -15.32 -8.46
N GLU A 88 -5.96 -16.42 -8.96
CA GLU A 88 -4.53 -16.70 -8.87
C GLU A 88 -3.65 -15.57 -9.45
N ASN A 89 -4.05 -15.03 -10.61
CA ASN A 89 -3.36 -13.91 -11.25
C ASN A 89 -3.42 -12.62 -10.41
N ASP A 90 -4.51 -12.40 -9.66
CA ASP A 90 -4.65 -11.21 -8.81
C ASP A 90 -3.70 -11.29 -7.61
N TRP A 91 -3.50 -12.48 -7.05
CA TRP A 91 -2.53 -12.71 -5.98
C TRP A 91 -1.10 -12.49 -6.45
N VAL A 92 -0.74 -12.97 -7.65
CA VAL A 92 0.58 -12.74 -8.25
C VAL A 92 0.81 -11.26 -8.53
N ALA A 93 -0.15 -10.58 -9.14
CA ALA A 93 -0.07 -9.13 -9.37
C ALA A 93 0.07 -8.34 -8.06
N MET A 94 -0.60 -8.79 -6.99
CA MET A 94 -0.49 -8.21 -5.65
C MET A 94 0.92 -8.37 -5.08
N ARG A 95 1.50 -9.56 -5.20
CA ARG A 95 2.87 -9.86 -4.76
C ARG A 95 3.85 -8.91 -5.44
N ASP A 96 3.80 -8.84 -6.77
CA ASP A 96 4.74 -8.06 -7.56
C ASP A 96 4.61 -6.56 -7.26
N ALA A 97 3.38 -6.06 -7.08
CA ALA A 97 3.14 -4.67 -6.70
C ALA A 97 3.66 -4.36 -5.29
N LEU A 98 3.41 -5.21 -4.30
CA LEU A 98 3.88 -5.00 -2.93
C LEU A 98 5.40 -5.06 -2.82
N LEU A 99 6.06 -6.00 -3.52
CA LEU A 99 7.52 -6.10 -3.54
C LEU A 99 8.15 -4.86 -4.19
N ALA A 100 7.60 -4.36 -5.29
CA ALA A 100 8.03 -3.11 -5.91
C ALA A 100 7.84 -1.89 -4.99
N LEU A 101 6.74 -1.84 -4.24
CA LEU A 101 6.50 -0.79 -3.24
C LEU A 101 7.48 -0.89 -2.07
N ALA A 102 7.75 -2.10 -1.56
CA ALA A 102 8.69 -2.31 -0.47
C ALA A 102 10.10 -1.83 -0.84
N TRP A 103 10.55 -2.13 -2.06
CA TRP A 103 11.79 -1.58 -2.60
C TRP A 103 11.73 -0.05 -2.73
N SER A 104 10.68 0.49 -3.35
CA SER A 104 10.55 1.93 -3.57
C SER A 104 10.61 2.72 -2.26
N PHE A 105 9.93 2.25 -1.21
CA PHE A 105 9.92 2.90 0.10
C PHE A 105 11.15 2.58 0.96
N SER A 106 11.94 1.54 0.64
CA SER A 106 13.23 1.29 1.27
C SER A 106 14.35 2.14 0.66
N ALA A 107 14.33 2.33 -0.66
CA ALA A 107 15.26 3.19 -1.38
C ALA A 107 15.01 4.68 -1.09
N LYS A 108 13.77 5.08 -0.81
CA LYS A 108 13.38 6.47 -0.43
C LYS A 108 13.85 6.91 0.97
N VAL A 109 14.77 6.18 1.62
CA VAL A 109 15.24 6.48 2.97
C VAL A 109 16.60 7.21 2.90
N PHE A 110 16.59 8.49 3.31
CA PHE A 110 17.71 9.47 3.43
C PHE A 110 18.01 10.38 2.24
N VAL A 111 17.10 11.31 1.92
CA VAL A 111 17.53 12.70 1.69
C VAL A 111 16.73 13.55 2.66
N GLY A 112 17.36 13.94 3.78
CA GLY A 112 16.73 14.79 4.76
C GLY A 112 16.38 16.14 4.12
N THR A 113 15.10 16.39 3.87
CA THR A 113 14.62 17.73 3.62
C THR A 113 14.72 18.50 4.93
N ALA A 114 15.71 19.38 5.00
CA ALA A 114 15.81 20.42 6.01
C ALA A 114 14.53 21.29 5.91
N GLY A 115 13.59 21.09 6.82
CA GLY A 115 12.39 21.92 6.90
C GLY A 115 11.24 21.18 7.55
N GLY A 116 11.00 21.46 8.83
CA GLY A 116 10.02 20.76 9.65
C GLY A 116 8.62 20.76 9.05
N SER A 117 8.11 19.58 8.76
CA SER A 117 6.69 19.27 8.75
C SER A 117 6.54 17.81 9.18
N VAL A 118 5.49 17.51 9.94
CA VAL A 118 5.23 16.17 10.52
C VAL A 118 4.82 15.22 9.39
N GLU A 119 5.81 14.75 8.64
CA GLU A 119 5.64 13.72 7.63
C GLU A 119 5.83 12.34 8.27
N ALA A 120 4.82 11.48 8.18
CA ALA A 120 4.96 10.08 8.55
C ALA A 120 6.19 9.51 7.82
N PRO A 121 7.24 9.08 8.56
CA PRO A 121 8.52 8.76 7.93
C PRO A 121 8.34 7.61 6.94
N PRO A 122 9.07 7.58 5.81
CA PRO A 122 9.01 6.50 4.83
C PRO A 122 9.09 5.08 5.43
N ARG A 123 9.75 4.93 6.59
CA ARG A 123 9.79 3.69 7.39
C ARG A 123 8.43 3.22 7.89
N SER A 124 7.52 4.11 8.25
CA SER A 124 6.17 3.76 8.72
C SER A 124 5.33 3.16 7.58
N VAL A 125 5.45 3.75 6.37
CA VAL A 125 4.83 3.24 5.15
C VAL A 125 5.44 1.89 4.78
N LEU A 126 6.78 1.80 4.76
CA LEU A 126 7.48 0.53 4.52
C LEU A 126 7.05 -0.56 5.48
N THR A 127 6.93 -0.26 6.78
CA THR A 127 6.45 -1.23 7.79
C THR A 127 5.05 -1.74 7.44
N GLN A 128 4.13 -0.86 7.03
CA GLN A 128 2.78 -1.31 6.62
C GLN A 128 2.82 -2.16 5.34
N VAL A 129 3.67 -1.82 4.38
CA VAL A 129 3.88 -2.64 3.18
C VAL A 129 4.48 -4.00 3.53
N SER A 130 5.45 -4.06 4.46
CA SER A 130 6.00 -5.32 4.96
C SER A 130 4.95 -6.18 5.64
N LEU A 131 4.06 -5.58 6.47
CA LEU A 131 2.94 -6.30 7.08
C LEU A 131 1.95 -6.82 6.03
N ALA A 132 1.69 -6.04 4.98
CA ALA A 132 0.90 -6.49 3.83
C ALA A 132 1.55 -7.70 3.13
N ILE A 133 2.85 -7.66 2.87
CA ILE A 133 3.61 -8.79 2.30
C ILE A 133 3.51 -10.03 3.19
N SER A 134 3.70 -9.90 4.50
CA SER A 134 3.56 -11.03 5.43
C SER A 134 2.14 -11.61 5.41
N ALA A 135 1.11 -10.76 5.39
CA ALA A 135 -0.28 -11.20 5.31
C ALA A 135 -0.58 -11.92 3.99
N LEU A 136 0.06 -11.48 2.89
CA LEU A 136 -0.04 -12.10 1.57
C LEU A 136 0.64 -13.48 1.54
N ALA A 137 1.88 -13.57 2.04
CA ALA A 137 2.65 -14.82 2.09
C ALA A 137 1.91 -15.92 2.88
N CYS A 138 1.23 -15.56 3.98
CA CYS A 138 0.42 -16.52 4.74
C CYS A 138 -0.84 -17.01 4.01
N LYS A 139 -1.21 -16.41 2.87
CA LYS A 139 -2.45 -16.69 2.15
C LYS A 139 -2.23 -17.24 0.75
N MET A 140 -1.08 -16.99 0.12
CA MET A 140 -0.78 -17.52 -1.20
C MET A 140 -0.26 -18.95 -1.10
N ASP A 141 -1.09 -19.92 -1.50
CA ASP A 141 -0.73 -21.35 -1.45
C ASP A 141 0.48 -21.68 -2.34
N ASN A 142 0.68 -20.93 -3.42
CA ASN A 142 1.76 -21.13 -4.40
C ASN A 142 3.03 -20.29 -4.10
N TRP A 143 3.08 -19.58 -2.96
CA TRP A 143 4.24 -18.78 -2.57
C TRP A 143 4.85 -19.33 -1.29
N ASP A 144 5.63 -20.40 -1.44
CA ASP A 144 6.29 -21.07 -0.32
C ASP A 144 7.35 -20.17 0.36
N ALA A 145 7.70 -20.51 1.61
CA ALA A 145 8.61 -19.71 2.42
C ALA A 145 10.00 -19.51 1.78
N GLY A 146 10.50 -20.49 1.02
CA GLY A 146 11.77 -20.38 0.30
C GLY A 146 11.66 -19.36 -0.83
N SER A 147 10.60 -19.46 -1.64
CA SER A 147 10.31 -18.51 -2.71
C SER A 147 10.09 -17.08 -2.19
N VAL A 148 9.39 -16.90 -1.06
CA VAL A 148 9.22 -15.59 -0.40
C VAL A 148 10.58 -14.96 -0.09
N ALA A 149 11.49 -15.70 0.53
CA ALA A 149 12.81 -15.20 0.88
C ALA A 149 13.63 -14.85 -0.38
N VAL A 150 13.60 -15.72 -1.40
CA VAL A 150 14.30 -15.48 -2.68
C VAL A 150 13.76 -14.22 -3.37
N ASP A 151 12.45 -14.05 -3.45
CA ASP A 151 11.83 -12.89 -4.12
C ASP A 151 12.15 -11.58 -3.38
N ILE A 152 12.11 -11.57 -2.04
CA ILE A 152 12.52 -10.42 -1.24
C ILE A 152 13.98 -10.10 -1.50
N VAL A 153 14.89 -11.08 -1.38
CA VAL A 153 16.32 -10.84 -1.65
C VAL A 153 16.51 -10.29 -3.05
N ARG A 154 15.90 -10.93 -4.06
CA ARG A 154 15.99 -10.53 -5.46
C ARG A 154 15.56 -9.10 -5.69
N HIS A 155 14.43 -8.66 -5.12
CA HIS A 155 13.96 -7.29 -5.27
C HIS A 155 14.87 -6.26 -4.59
N PHE A 156 15.54 -6.64 -3.51
CA PHE A 156 16.47 -5.75 -2.80
C PHE A 156 17.90 -5.78 -3.34
N THR A 157 18.27 -6.77 -4.17
CA THR A 157 19.62 -6.90 -4.74
C THR A 157 19.70 -6.59 -6.24
N ASN A 158 18.67 -6.90 -7.04
CA ASN A 158 18.76 -6.81 -8.50
C ASN A 158 18.59 -5.40 -9.08
N ASP A 159 18.06 -4.44 -8.32
CA ASP A 159 17.88 -3.06 -8.82
C ASP A 159 19.15 -2.18 -8.69
N GLY A 160 20.25 -2.72 -8.14
CA GLY A 160 21.57 -2.12 -8.26
C GLY A 160 22.17 -2.22 -9.68
N SER A 161 21.61 -3.07 -10.54
CA SER A 161 22.12 -3.36 -11.90
C SER A 161 21.31 -2.75 -13.05
N ASN A 162 20.09 -2.25 -12.81
CA ASN A 162 19.17 -1.81 -13.88
C ASN A 162 18.90 -0.30 -13.92
N GLN A 163 19.62 0.53 -13.14
CA GLN A 163 19.47 2.00 -13.18
C GLN A 163 20.67 2.77 -13.78
N THR A 164 21.75 2.09 -14.19
CA THR A 164 22.90 2.73 -14.87
C THR A 164 22.84 2.64 -16.41
N GLY A 165 21.68 2.33 -16.98
CA GLY A 165 21.53 2.02 -18.39
C GLY A 165 20.58 2.92 -19.16
N GLN A 166 20.59 4.24 -18.95
CA GLN A 166 20.04 5.20 -19.92
C GLN A 166 20.76 6.55 -19.82
N THR A 167 22.01 6.55 -20.28
CA THR A 167 22.64 7.72 -20.87
C THR A 167 23.16 7.28 -22.23
N THR A 168 23.10 8.16 -23.22
CA THR A 168 23.32 7.98 -24.67
C THR A 168 22.08 7.47 -25.41
N THR A 169 21.58 8.15 -26.45
CA THR A 169 22.16 9.16 -27.37
C THR A 169 21.18 10.27 -27.68
#